data_AF-A0A973ZLJ5-F1
#
_entry.id   AF-A0A973ZLJ5-F1
#
_cell.length_a   1.000
_cell.length_b   1.000
_cell.length_c   1.000
_cell.angle_alpha   90.00
_cell.angle_beta   90.00
_cell.angle_gamma   90.00
#
_symmetry.space_group_name_H-M   'P 1'
#
loop_
_entity.id
_entity.type
_entity.pdbx_description
1 polymer ?
#
loop_
_entity_poly.entity_id
_entity_poly.type
_entity_poly.pdbx_seq_one_letter_code
_entity_poly.pdbx_strand_id
1 'polypeptide(L)'
;MWPFRKKQAEPATTRPASLDVTVDHFLGDQPARALRTALGAGDWGAARAILAGSPDPEHTALLMRTAADTPGVQGWIENAVRDDPESPWPLLVRGAHAVYWAWEARGSGMSDTVGQDQWKVWFARLKLAENCLDEVLERDPRNAEAWHYLVILGRARQLPFDERWYRFTNLIDLNPTHYMGHTQMLNNVMAKWSGSDDQMFEFARERGAKYPGTGLPSLVAAAHLEHRFRNGGNAYMERAEVGDEIVEAARQSIWHPDYRPVATTPLIWNRFAHAFALADRFEEAEWCFQRIGDRLVTDEFEGASGTDADTAARYAHYRDYVRGRLRS
;
A
#
# COMPACT_ATOMS: atom_id res chain seq x y z
N MET A 1 -7.33 5.41 -5.09
CA MET A 1 -8.22 5.61 -3.94
C MET A 1 -7.54 4.98 -2.73
N TRP A 2 -7.72 5.51 -1.51
CA TRP A 2 -7.15 4.91 -0.29
C TRP A 2 -8.10 3.81 0.23
N PRO A 3 -7.62 2.64 0.67
CA PRO A 3 -8.39 1.39 0.64
C PRO A 3 -9.26 1.17 1.89
N PHE A 4 -10.02 2.15 2.38
CA PHE A 4 -10.96 1.91 3.50
C PHE A 4 -12.37 2.39 3.19
N ARG A 5 -13.32 1.45 3.14
CA ARG A 5 -14.74 1.75 3.30
C ARG A 5 -15.37 0.83 4.35
N LYS A 6 -16.23 1.43 5.18
CA LYS A 6 -17.07 0.74 6.18
C LYS A 6 -17.94 -0.32 5.51
N LYS A 7 -18.05 -1.47 6.18
CA LYS A 7 -19.10 -2.50 5.98
C LYS A 7 -20.48 -1.84 5.90
N GLN A 8 -21.10 -1.87 4.73
CA GLN A 8 -22.55 -1.79 4.59
C GLN A 8 -22.99 -2.93 3.67
N ALA A 9 -23.98 -3.69 4.14
CA ALA A 9 -24.56 -4.80 3.40
C ALA A 9 -25.54 -4.24 2.36
N GLU A 10 -25.24 -4.45 1.08
CA GLU A 10 -26.16 -4.23 -0.04
C GLU A 10 -26.22 -5.50 -0.91
N PRO A 11 -27.31 -5.71 -1.68
CA PRO A 11 -27.81 -7.04 -1.98
C PRO A 11 -26.98 -7.78 -3.03
N ALA A 12 -26.82 -9.08 -2.80
CA ALA A 12 -26.01 -10.00 -3.57
C ALA A 12 -26.35 -9.98 -5.07
N THR A 13 -25.40 -9.55 -5.89
CA THR A 13 -25.33 -9.95 -7.30
C THR A 13 -24.91 -11.42 -7.37
N THR A 14 -25.53 -12.15 -8.30
CA THR A 14 -25.47 -13.60 -8.48
C THR A 14 -24.05 -14.18 -8.41
N ARG A 15 -23.87 -15.10 -7.46
CA ARG A 15 -22.63 -15.73 -7.03
C ARG A 15 -22.20 -16.86 -7.98
N PRO A 16 -20.99 -16.83 -8.58
CA PRO A 16 -20.41 -18.02 -9.20
C PRO A 16 -19.94 -19.02 -8.13
N ALA A 17 -19.87 -20.29 -8.52
CA ALA A 17 -19.55 -21.43 -7.67
C ALA A 17 -18.18 -21.28 -6.95
N SER A 18 -18.19 -21.58 -5.64
CA SER A 18 -17.04 -21.74 -4.72
C SER A 18 -15.72 -21.05 -5.11
N LEU A 19 -15.57 -19.78 -4.72
CA LEU A 19 -14.26 -19.11 -4.73
C LEU A 19 -13.42 -19.71 -3.59
N ASP A 20 -12.44 -20.54 -3.92
CA ASP A 20 -11.37 -20.96 -2.99
C ASP A 20 -10.30 -19.86 -2.84
N VAL A 21 -10.68 -18.60 -3.07
CA VAL A 21 -9.79 -17.42 -3.00
C VAL A 21 -10.08 -16.63 -1.75
N THR A 22 -9.08 -16.53 -0.85
CA THR A 22 -9.17 -15.75 0.39
C THR A 22 -8.20 -14.57 0.37
N VAL A 23 -8.67 -13.37 0.72
CA VAL A 23 -7.79 -12.19 0.88
C VAL A 23 -7.00 -12.30 2.18
N ASP A 24 -5.69 -12.23 2.06
CA ASP A 24 -4.77 -12.22 3.19
C ASP A 24 -4.07 -10.87 3.33
N HIS A 25 -4.58 -10.03 4.24
CA HIS A 25 -4.04 -8.70 4.54
C HIS A 25 -2.62 -8.71 5.12
N PHE A 26 -2.13 -9.86 5.57
CA PHE A 26 -0.84 -10.02 6.26
C PHE A 26 0.26 -10.53 5.36
N LEU A 27 0.01 -10.64 4.05
CA LEU A 27 1.01 -11.05 3.08
C LEU A 27 1.61 -12.45 3.27
N GLY A 28 0.87 -13.38 3.89
CA GLY A 28 1.41 -14.67 4.32
C GLY A 28 2.19 -14.61 5.64
N ASP A 29 2.49 -13.42 6.16
CA ASP A 29 3.37 -13.19 7.31
C ASP A 29 2.72 -13.54 8.65
N GLN A 30 3.33 -14.46 9.39
CA GLN A 30 2.84 -14.89 10.71
C GLN A 30 3.05 -13.83 11.80
N PRO A 31 4.21 -13.15 11.89
CA PRO A 31 4.40 -12.02 12.80
C PRO A 31 3.35 -10.91 12.62
N ALA A 32 2.99 -10.53 11.40
CA ALA A 32 1.95 -9.53 11.14
C ALA A 32 0.57 -9.99 11.67
N ARG A 33 0.17 -11.25 11.47
CA ARG A 33 -1.06 -11.81 12.07
C ARG A 33 -1.05 -11.78 13.60
N ALA A 34 0.08 -12.17 14.18
CA ALA A 34 0.26 -12.17 15.63
C ALA A 34 0.20 -10.74 16.17
N LEU A 35 0.79 -9.77 15.47
CA LEU A 35 0.74 -8.35 15.81
C LEU A 35 -0.68 -7.82 15.78
N ARG A 36 -1.45 -8.12 14.72
CA ARG A 36 -2.88 -7.77 14.64
C ARG A 36 -3.66 -8.30 15.83
N THR A 37 -3.39 -9.54 16.24
CA THR A 37 -4.06 -10.19 17.37
C THR A 37 -3.70 -9.51 18.69
N ALA A 38 -2.41 -9.25 18.94
CA ALA A 38 -1.92 -8.58 20.14
C ALA A 38 -2.49 -7.15 20.27
N LEU A 39 -2.43 -6.36 19.20
CA LEU A 39 -2.97 -5.00 19.16
C LEU A 39 -4.51 -4.98 19.34
N GLY A 40 -5.22 -5.94 18.74
CA GLY A 40 -6.67 -6.08 18.93
C GLY A 40 -7.07 -6.43 20.36
N ALA A 41 -6.20 -7.13 21.10
CA ALA A 41 -6.39 -7.46 22.50
C ALA A 41 -5.88 -6.38 23.47
N GLY A 42 -5.21 -5.33 22.97
CA GLY A 42 -4.53 -4.34 23.81
C GLY A 42 -3.29 -4.88 24.53
N ASP A 43 -2.74 -6.01 24.08
CA ASP A 43 -1.52 -6.61 24.63
C ASP A 43 -0.28 -5.91 24.06
N TRP A 44 0.08 -4.79 24.68
CA TRP A 44 1.25 -4.00 24.28
C TRP A 44 2.56 -4.80 24.41
N GLY A 45 2.69 -5.64 25.44
CA GLY A 45 3.90 -6.42 25.67
C GLY A 45 4.20 -7.37 24.50
N ALA A 46 3.18 -8.12 24.06
CA ALA A 46 3.30 -8.99 22.90
C ALA A 46 3.51 -8.20 21.60
N ALA A 47 2.75 -7.11 21.38
CA ALA A 47 2.89 -6.28 20.20
C ALA A 47 4.30 -5.67 20.06
N ARG A 48 4.85 -5.13 21.15
CA ARG A 48 6.21 -4.59 21.21
C ARG A 48 7.26 -5.64 20.91
N ALA A 49 7.13 -6.84 21.48
CA ALA A 49 8.08 -7.93 21.24
C ALA A 49 8.13 -8.32 19.74
N ILE A 50 6.98 -8.32 19.07
CA ILE A 50 6.90 -8.60 17.63
C ILE A 50 7.53 -7.46 16.82
N LEU A 51 7.19 -6.20 17.12
CA LEU A 51 7.76 -5.02 16.43
C LEU A 51 9.28 -4.96 16.57
N ALA A 52 9.80 -5.16 17.78
CA ALA A 52 11.23 -5.16 18.05
C ALA A 52 11.97 -6.37 17.47
N GLY A 53 11.25 -7.45 17.14
CA GLY A 53 11.80 -8.68 16.57
C GLY A 53 11.87 -8.70 15.04
N SER A 54 11.52 -7.62 14.36
CA SER A 54 11.61 -7.49 12.91
C SER A 54 13.06 -7.70 12.42
N PRO A 55 13.31 -8.57 11.41
CA PRO A 55 14.65 -8.90 10.94
C PRO A 55 15.23 -7.84 9.98
N ASP A 56 14.38 -7.04 9.34
CA ASP A 56 14.79 -6.07 8.33
C ASP A 56 13.81 -4.89 8.17
N PRO A 57 14.20 -3.80 7.47
CA PRO A 57 13.34 -2.65 7.27
C PRO A 57 12.06 -2.90 6.46
N GLU A 58 12.04 -3.83 5.49
CA GLU A 58 10.84 -4.12 4.71
C GLU A 58 9.82 -4.91 5.53
N HIS A 59 10.27 -5.82 6.40
CA HIS A 59 9.38 -6.46 7.37
C HIS A 59 8.84 -5.46 8.40
N THR A 60 9.67 -4.53 8.85
CA THR A 60 9.23 -3.43 9.73
C THR A 60 8.11 -2.60 9.09
N ALA A 61 8.24 -2.26 7.80
CA ALA A 61 7.20 -1.56 7.06
C ALA A 61 5.87 -2.34 7.00
N LEU A 62 5.93 -3.67 6.80
CA LEU A 62 4.75 -4.54 6.83
C LEU A 62 4.10 -4.59 8.23
N LEU A 63 4.90 -4.74 9.28
CA LEU A 63 4.41 -4.74 10.66
C LEU A 63 3.77 -3.39 11.01
N MET A 64 4.40 -2.28 10.63
CA MET A 64 3.86 -0.95 10.85
C MET A 64 2.58 -0.70 10.06
N ARG A 65 2.49 -1.17 8.81
CA ARG A 65 1.24 -1.16 8.03
C ARG A 65 0.12 -1.89 8.77
N THR A 66 0.43 -3.07 9.30
CA THR A 66 -0.52 -3.89 10.07
C THR A 66 -0.96 -3.20 11.35
N ALA A 67 -0.02 -2.58 12.06
CA ALA A 67 -0.31 -1.84 13.28
C ALA A 67 -1.20 -0.62 13.01
N ALA A 68 -0.88 0.13 11.96
CA ALA A 68 -1.65 1.30 11.55
C ALA A 68 -3.10 0.96 11.22
N ASP A 69 -3.32 -0.15 10.52
CA ASP A 69 -4.65 -0.61 10.12
C ASP A 69 -5.42 -1.38 11.22
N THR A 70 -4.88 -1.51 12.44
CA THR A 70 -5.57 -2.26 13.51
C THR A 70 -6.68 -1.46 14.18
N PRO A 71 -7.97 -1.85 14.06
CA PRO A 71 -9.07 -1.15 14.69
C PRO A 71 -8.98 -1.27 16.21
N GLY A 72 -9.38 -0.20 16.88
CA GLY A 72 -9.48 -0.16 18.35
C GLY A 72 -8.20 0.28 19.05
N VAL A 73 -7.06 0.36 18.34
CA VAL A 73 -5.77 0.83 18.87
C VAL A 73 -5.89 2.21 19.52
N GLN A 74 -6.64 3.13 18.90
CA GLN A 74 -6.89 4.47 19.43
C GLN A 74 -7.49 4.50 20.84
N GLY A 75 -8.15 3.42 21.28
CA GLY A 75 -8.81 3.35 22.58
C GLY A 75 -7.87 3.11 23.76
N TRP A 76 -6.65 2.62 23.51
CA TRP A 76 -5.75 2.20 24.58
C TRP A 76 -4.27 2.57 24.35
N ILE A 77 -3.85 2.87 23.11
CA ILE A 77 -2.43 3.10 22.79
C ILE A 77 -1.79 4.26 23.55
N GLU A 78 -2.57 5.25 23.99
CA GLU A 78 -2.08 6.34 24.82
C GLU A 78 -1.55 5.87 26.18
N ASN A 79 -2.15 4.82 26.76
CA ASN A 79 -1.63 4.20 27.98
C ASN A 79 -0.26 3.55 27.71
N ALA A 80 -0.10 2.85 26.58
CA ALA A 80 1.18 2.28 26.21
C ALA A 80 2.27 3.35 25.99
N VAL A 81 1.92 4.50 25.38
CA VAL A 81 2.85 5.64 25.24
C VAL A 81 3.29 6.17 26.61
N ARG A 82 2.37 6.27 27.57
CA ARG A 82 2.68 6.73 28.94
C ARG A 82 3.49 5.71 29.72
N ASP A 83 3.17 4.43 29.60
CA ASP A 83 3.70 3.36 30.44
C ASP A 83 5.03 2.80 29.87
N ASP A 84 5.35 3.07 28.60
CA ASP A 84 6.60 2.70 27.91
C ASP A 84 7.21 3.89 27.13
N PRO A 85 7.55 5.00 27.80
CA PRO A 85 7.89 6.26 27.15
C PRO A 85 9.26 6.24 26.44
N GLU A 86 10.15 5.33 26.83
CA GLU A 86 11.48 5.17 26.24
C GLU A 86 11.45 4.39 24.92
N SER A 87 10.39 3.60 24.68
CA SER A 87 10.23 2.91 23.41
C SER A 87 9.68 3.88 22.35
N PRO A 88 10.23 3.89 21.12
CA PRO A 88 9.63 4.67 20.03
C PRO A 88 8.36 4.01 19.48
N TRP A 89 8.18 2.70 19.70
CA TRP A 89 7.11 1.90 19.11
C TRP A 89 5.68 2.35 19.47
N PRO A 90 5.31 2.62 20.73
CA PRO A 90 3.92 2.95 21.04
C PRO A 90 3.52 4.29 20.42
N LEU A 91 4.45 5.26 20.40
CA LEU A 91 4.23 6.57 19.80
C LEU A 91 4.17 6.48 18.27
N LEU A 92 5.06 5.69 17.66
CA LEU A 92 5.04 5.41 16.22
C LEU A 92 3.75 4.70 15.80
N VAL A 93 3.30 3.67 16.53
CA VAL A 93 2.02 2.98 16.32
C VAL A 93 0.86 3.96 16.45
N ARG A 94 0.85 4.82 17.47
CA ARG A 94 -0.18 5.85 17.66
C ARG A 94 -0.26 6.81 16.46
N GLY A 95 0.89 7.31 16.00
CA GLY A 95 0.97 8.22 14.85
C GLY A 95 0.51 7.54 13.55
N ALA A 96 1.04 6.36 13.25
CA ALA A 96 0.71 5.57 12.09
C ALA A 96 -0.79 5.20 12.05
N HIS A 97 -1.33 4.72 13.18
CA HIS A 97 -2.75 4.40 13.32
C HIS A 97 -3.64 5.63 13.16
N ALA A 98 -3.24 6.79 13.70
CA ALA A 98 -4.00 8.02 13.54
C ALA A 98 -4.15 8.46 12.07
N VAL A 99 -3.19 8.13 11.20
CA VAL A 99 -3.34 8.33 9.73
C VAL A 99 -4.51 7.52 9.20
N TYR A 100 -4.54 6.21 9.47
CA TYR A 100 -5.59 5.31 8.99
C TYR A 100 -6.95 5.66 9.61
N TRP A 101 -6.96 5.92 10.91
CA TRP A 101 -8.13 6.35 11.66
C TRP A 101 -8.71 7.68 11.13
N ALA A 102 -7.87 8.60 10.62
CA ALA A 102 -8.36 9.77 9.93
C ALA A 102 -9.19 9.34 8.71
N TRP A 103 -8.63 8.53 7.82
CA TRP A 103 -9.30 8.06 6.61
C TRP A 103 -10.61 7.31 6.88
N GLU A 104 -10.70 6.55 7.97
CA GLU A 104 -11.97 5.94 8.41
C GLU A 104 -13.07 6.98 8.71
N ALA A 105 -12.71 8.13 9.30
CA ALA A 105 -13.66 9.21 9.60
C ALA A 105 -14.17 9.90 8.33
N ARG A 106 -13.30 10.10 7.34
CA ARG A 106 -13.66 10.70 6.04
C ARG A 106 -14.59 9.78 5.24
N GLY A 107 -14.42 8.46 5.36
CA GLY A 107 -15.07 7.49 4.48
C GLY A 107 -14.52 7.55 3.06
N SER A 108 -15.01 6.68 2.18
CA SER A 108 -14.51 6.59 0.79
C SER A 108 -15.21 7.53 -0.19
N GLY A 109 -15.92 8.55 0.30
CA GLY A 109 -16.61 9.51 -0.53
C GLY A 109 -15.65 10.41 -1.31
N MET A 110 -16.09 10.87 -2.48
CA MET A 110 -15.43 11.98 -3.19
C MET A 110 -15.47 13.24 -2.29
N SER A 111 -14.53 14.17 -2.48
CA SER A 111 -14.33 15.31 -1.56
C SER A 111 -15.59 16.19 -1.36
N ASP A 112 -16.49 16.18 -2.33
CA ASP A 112 -17.79 16.86 -2.35
C ASP A 112 -18.92 16.13 -1.59
N THR A 113 -18.70 14.87 -1.19
CA THR A 113 -19.70 14.03 -0.49
C THR A 113 -19.45 13.88 1.02
N VAL A 114 -18.39 14.48 1.55
CA VAL A 114 -17.99 14.37 2.96
C VAL A 114 -18.50 15.58 3.75
N GLY A 115 -19.25 15.33 4.83
CA GLY A 115 -19.85 16.39 5.65
C GLY A 115 -18.81 17.23 6.40
N GLN A 116 -19.12 18.49 6.70
CA GLN A 116 -18.18 19.42 7.35
C GLN A 116 -17.63 18.92 8.69
N ASP A 117 -18.43 18.21 9.49
CA ASP A 117 -17.95 17.67 10.78
C ASP A 117 -17.04 16.45 10.62
N GLN A 118 -17.21 15.66 9.56
CA GLN A 118 -16.29 14.58 9.20
C GLN A 118 -14.92 15.16 8.80
N TRP A 119 -14.90 16.28 8.09
CA TRP A 119 -13.66 17.00 7.76
C TRP A 119 -12.92 17.50 9.00
N LYS A 120 -13.63 18.08 9.99
CA LYS A 120 -13.00 18.51 11.25
C LYS A 120 -12.33 17.34 11.96
N VAL A 121 -13.02 16.21 12.10
CA VAL A 121 -12.48 14.99 12.72
C VAL A 121 -11.29 14.44 11.92
N TRP A 122 -11.38 14.42 10.59
CA TRP A 122 -10.30 14.00 9.72
C TRP A 122 -9.04 14.84 9.93
N PHE A 123 -9.14 16.16 9.85
CA PHE A 123 -8.00 17.06 10.06
C PHE A 123 -7.42 16.96 11.46
N ALA A 124 -8.25 16.81 12.50
CA ALA A 124 -7.78 16.63 13.87
C ALA A 124 -6.96 15.35 14.03
N ARG A 125 -7.41 14.23 13.43
CA ARG A 125 -6.68 12.95 13.45
C ARG A 125 -5.39 13.01 12.64
N LEU A 126 -5.37 13.70 11.50
CA LEU A 126 -4.13 13.93 10.75
C LEU A 126 -3.13 14.78 11.55
N LYS A 127 -3.60 15.79 12.29
CA LYS A 127 -2.72 16.60 13.13
C LYS A 127 -2.17 15.81 14.31
N LEU A 128 -2.99 14.95 14.92
CA LEU A 128 -2.53 13.99 15.93
C LEU A 128 -1.44 13.08 15.36
N ALA A 129 -1.65 12.53 14.16
CA ALA A 129 -0.67 11.69 13.48
C ALA A 129 0.65 12.43 13.29
N GLU A 130 0.61 13.62 12.68
CA GLU A 130 1.80 14.46 12.44
C GLU A 130 2.55 14.75 13.74
N ASN A 131 1.86 15.21 14.79
CA ASN A 131 2.51 15.51 16.07
C ASN A 131 3.20 14.27 16.70
N CYS A 132 2.59 13.09 16.62
CA CYS A 132 3.21 11.87 17.14
C CYS A 132 4.46 11.50 16.33
N LEU A 133 4.41 11.63 15.01
CA LEU A 133 5.52 11.27 14.11
C LEU A 133 6.67 12.27 14.22
N ASP A 134 6.37 13.56 14.35
CA ASP A 134 7.36 14.60 14.63
C ASP A 134 8.06 14.32 15.98
N GLU A 135 7.31 13.98 17.02
CA GLU A 135 7.88 13.62 18.33
C GLU A 135 8.71 12.33 18.28
N VAL A 136 8.34 11.34 17.43
CA VAL A 136 9.22 10.19 17.17
C VAL A 136 10.54 10.65 16.56
N LEU A 137 10.51 11.55 15.58
CA LEU A 137 11.72 12.05 14.90
C LEU A 137 12.57 12.99 15.75
N GLU A 138 11.97 13.73 16.68
CA GLU A 138 12.71 14.50 17.68
C GLU A 138 13.57 13.59 18.57
N ARG A 139 13.08 12.38 18.86
CA ARG A 139 13.78 11.37 19.69
C ARG A 139 14.73 10.50 18.87
N ASP A 140 14.31 10.11 17.67
CA ASP A 140 15.06 9.27 16.74
C ASP A 140 14.91 9.81 15.31
N PRO A 141 15.79 10.74 14.88
CA PRO A 141 15.76 11.31 13.53
C PRO A 141 15.97 10.27 12.41
N ARG A 142 16.47 9.07 12.75
CA ARG A 142 16.75 7.98 11.81
C ARG A 142 15.60 6.99 11.70
N ASN A 143 14.43 7.30 12.26
CA ASN A 143 13.27 6.44 12.17
C ASN A 143 12.63 6.49 10.77
N ALA A 144 12.96 5.50 9.93
CA ALA A 144 12.45 5.43 8.55
C ALA A 144 10.92 5.35 8.49
N GLU A 145 10.27 4.63 9.40
CA GLU A 145 8.81 4.50 9.38
C GLU A 145 8.12 5.82 9.73
N ALA A 146 8.66 6.61 10.65
CA ALA A 146 8.12 7.94 10.93
C ALA A 146 8.14 8.83 9.66
N TRP A 147 9.26 8.84 8.92
CA TRP A 147 9.36 9.53 7.64
C TRP A 147 8.38 8.97 6.59
N HIS A 148 8.23 7.65 6.49
CA HIS A 148 7.27 7.00 5.60
C HIS A 148 5.83 7.48 5.86
N TYR A 149 5.38 7.53 7.12
CA TYR A 149 4.05 8.04 7.44
C TYR A 149 3.92 9.56 7.22
N LEU A 150 4.99 10.34 7.41
CA LEU A 150 5.00 11.77 7.04
C LEU A 150 4.87 11.99 5.52
N VAL A 151 5.42 11.12 4.68
CA VAL A 151 5.21 11.15 3.22
C VAL A 151 3.73 10.89 2.87
N ILE A 152 3.05 10.00 3.58
CA ILE A 152 1.60 9.80 3.43
C ILE A 152 0.85 11.08 3.79
N LEU A 153 1.24 11.70 4.90
CA LEU A 153 0.63 12.94 5.38
C LEU A 153 0.86 14.12 4.45
N GLY A 154 1.95 14.17 3.69
CA GLY A 154 2.24 15.27 2.77
C GLY A 154 1.09 15.57 1.80
N ARG A 155 0.54 14.52 1.18
CA ARG A 155 -0.68 14.61 0.36
C ARG A 155 -1.93 14.90 1.19
N ALA A 156 -2.13 14.17 2.29
CA ALA A 156 -3.36 14.29 3.09
C ALA A 156 -3.53 15.71 3.67
N ARG A 157 -2.42 16.35 4.07
CA ARG A 157 -2.36 17.71 4.59
C ARG A 157 -2.25 18.77 3.50
N GLN A 158 -2.22 18.38 2.22
CA GLN A 158 -2.06 19.26 1.06
C GLN A 158 -0.81 20.14 1.15
N LEU A 159 0.30 19.58 1.63
CA LEU A 159 1.56 20.32 1.77
C LEU A 159 2.13 20.69 0.38
N PRO A 160 2.94 21.76 0.30
CA PRO A 160 3.71 22.09 -0.90
C PRO A 160 4.61 20.93 -1.35
N PHE A 161 4.96 20.89 -2.64
CA PHE A 161 5.80 19.82 -3.19
C PHE A 161 7.18 19.73 -2.52
N ASP A 162 7.81 20.88 -2.25
CA ASP A 162 9.14 20.91 -1.63
C ASP A 162 9.16 20.18 -0.28
N GLU A 163 8.10 20.33 0.52
CA GLU A 163 7.94 19.65 1.81
C GLU A 163 7.68 18.14 1.63
N ARG A 164 6.88 17.75 0.62
CA ARG A 164 6.67 16.32 0.29
C ARG A 164 7.99 15.66 -0.13
N TRP A 165 8.76 16.35 -0.97
CA TRP A 165 10.08 15.90 -1.41
C TRP A 165 11.08 15.87 -0.26
N TYR A 166 11.10 16.86 0.63
CA TYR A 166 11.94 16.86 1.82
C TYR A 166 11.69 15.60 2.68
N ARG A 167 10.43 15.30 2.99
CA ARG A 167 10.05 14.10 3.76
C ARG A 167 10.47 12.81 3.04
N PHE A 168 10.25 12.74 1.72
CA PHE A 168 10.65 11.58 0.93
C PHE A 168 12.16 11.41 0.84
N THR A 169 12.93 12.49 0.67
CA THR A 169 14.40 12.47 0.65
C THR A 169 14.96 11.93 1.96
N ASN A 170 14.48 12.42 3.11
CA ASN A 170 14.89 11.90 4.42
C ASN A 170 14.60 10.40 4.57
N LEU A 171 13.46 9.92 4.05
CA LEU A 171 13.15 8.49 4.03
C LEU A 171 14.16 7.68 3.22
N ILE A 172 14.44 8.10 1.99
CA ILE A 172 15.29 7.32 1.07
C ILE A 172 16.78 7.45 1.38
N ASP A 173 17.20 8.48 2.12
CA ASP A 173 18.56 8.58 2.66
C ASP A 173 18.82 7.52 3.73
N LEU A 174 17.77 7.10 4.45
CA LEU A 174 17.82 6.03 5.45
C LEU A 174 17.59 4.64 4.85
N ASN A 175 16.61 4.52 3.96
CA ASN A 175 16.26 3.27 3.28
C ASN A 175 15.98 3.53 1.79
N PRO A 176 17.03 3.47 0.93
CA PRO A 176 16.94 3.83 -0.49
C PRO A 176 15.91 3.04 -1.31
N THR A 177 15.57 1.83 -0.86
CA THR A 177 14.67 0.90 -1.58
C THR A 177 13.32 0.72 -0.89
N HIS A 178 12.98 1.55 0.10
CA HIS A 178 11.75 1.43 0.89
C HIS A 178 10.50 1.42 0.00
N TYR A 179 9.95 0.24 -0.26
CA TYR A 179 8.97 0.05 -1.33
C TYR A 179 7.65 0.82 -1.08
N MET A 180 7.12 0.72 0.14
CA MET A 180 5.88 1.42 0.52
C MET A 180 6.04 2.94 0.45
N GLY A 181 7.16 3.49 0.96
CA GLY A 181 7.48 4.91 0.86
C GLY A 181 7.52 5.43 -0.57
N HIS A 182 8.14 4.68 -1.49
CA HIS A 182 8.14 5.03 -2.92
C HIS A 182 6.74 4.97 -3.54
N THR A 183 5.94 3.96 -3.18
CA THR A 183 4.54 3.88 -3.62
C THR A 183 3.73 5.08 -3.12
N GLN A 184 4.00 5.55 -1.90
CA GLN A 184 3.35 6.74 -1.36
C GLN A 184 3.81 8.03 -2.04
N MET A 185 5.09 8.13 -2.38
CA MET A 185 5.61 9.28 -3.13
C MET A 185 5.10 9.32 -4.56
N LEU A 186 5.00 8.17 -5.25
CA LEU A 186 4.34 8.07 -6.56
C LEU A 186 2.92 8.66 -6.49
N ASN A 187 2.15 8.30 -5.45
CA ASN A 187 0.83 8.89 -5.23
C ASN A 187 0.87 10.40 -4.92
N ASN A 188 1.93 10.93 -4.31
CA ASN A 188 2.06 12.38 -4.04
C ASN A 188 2.27 13.20 -5.32
N VAL A 189 2.81 12.61 -6.39
CA VAL A 189 3.11 13.28 -7.66
C VAL A 189 2.08 12.99 -8.77
N MET A 190 1.04 12.21 -8.49
CA MET A 190 -0.06 11.96 -9.44
C MET A 190 -0.87 13.24 -9.73
N ALA A 191 -1.44 13.31 -10.95
CA ALA A 191 -2.27 14.43 -11.39
C ALA A 191 -3.45 14.76 -10.46
N LYS A 192 -4.06 13.74 -9.84
CA LYS A 192 -5.18 13.92 -8.88
C LYS A 192 -4.76 14.52 -7.53
N TRP A 193 -3.46 14.67 -7.28
CA TRP A 193 -2.88 15.19 -6.05
C TRP A 193 -1.96 16.39 -6.30
N SER A 194 -2.35 17.21 -7.28
CA SER A 194 -1.68 18.44 -7.73
C SER A 194 -0.37 18.22 -8.50
N GLY A 195 -0.03 16.99 -8.89
CA GLY A 195 1.10 16.71 -9.78
C GLY A 195 0.68 16.63 -11.25
N SER A 196 1.36 15.79 -12.03
CA SER A 196 1.03 15.52 -13.43
C SER A 196 1.32 14.06 -13.81
N ASP A 197 0.78 13.63 -14.96
CA ASP A 197 1.10 12.29 -15.49
C ASP A 197 2.59 12.18 -15.85
N ASP A 198 3.18 13.24 -16.42
CA ASP A 198 4.61 13.29 -16.73
C ASP A 198 5.48 13.12 -15.47
N GLN A 199 5.17 13.85 -14.39
CA GLN A 199 5.89 13.73 -13.12
C GLN A 199 5.76 12.32 -12.51
N MET A 200 4.58 11.71 -12.62
CA MET A 200 4.35 10.35 -12.15
C MET A 200 5.19 9.33 -12.93
N PHE A 201 5.20 9.40 -14.26
CA PHE A 201 5.97 8.48 -15.10
C PHE A 201 7.47 8.70 -14.96
N GLU A 202 7.94 9.95 -14.93
CA GLU A 202 9.34 10.31 -14.67
C GLU A 202 9.79 9.71 -13.33
N PHE A 203 9.05 9.96 -12.25
CA PHE A 203 9.34 9.37 -10.94
C PHE A 203 9.40 7.83 -10.99
N ALA A 204 8.41 7.17 -11.57
CA ALA A 204 8.37 5.72 -11.65
C ALA A 204 9.57 5.13 -12.39
N ARG A 205 9.90 5.71 -13.56
CA ARG A 205 10.99 5.27 -14.42
C ARG A 205 12.35 5.51 -13.78
N GLU A 206 12.59 6.70 -13.23
CA GLU A 206 13.85 7.05 -12.57
C GLU A 206 14.12 6.16 -11.35
N ARG A 207 13.12 5.98 -10.48
CA ARG A 207 13.29 5.13 -9.28
C ARG A 207 13.46 3.66 -9.65
N GLY A 208 12.74 3.17 -10.66
CA GLY A 208 12.92 1.82 -11.18
C GLY A 208 14.31 1.59 -11.74
N ALA A 209 14.77 2.47 -12.64
CA ALA A 209 16.08 2.37 -13.28
C ALA A 209 17.25 2.51 -12.29
N LYS A 210 17.09 3.30 -11.22
CA LYS A 210 18.12 3.48 -10.19
C LYS A 210 18.32 2.24 -9.31
N TYR A 211 17.28 1.41 -9.14
CA TYR A 211 17.31 0.25 -8.24
C TYR A 211 16.74 -1.01 -8.91
N PRO A 212 17.38 -1.52 -9.98
CA PRO A 212 17.02 -2.81 -10.55
C PRO A 212 17.26 -3.93 -9.53
N GLY A 213 16.59 -5.07 -9.70
CA GLY A 213 16.61 -6.17 -8.72
C GLY A 213 15.76 -5.93 -7.48
N THR A 214 15.01 -4.82 -7.41
CA THR A 214 14.12 -4.50 -6.28
C THR A 214 12.65 -4.52 -6.70
N GLY A 215 11.75 -4.17 -5.79
CA GLY A 215 10.34 -3.94 -6.12
C GLY A 215 10.04 -2.63 -6.84
N LEU A 216 10.99 -1.69 -6.87
CA LEU A 216 10.74 -0.32 -7.35
C LEU A 216 10.39 -0.20 -8.85
N PRO A 217 10.90 -1.03 -9.77
CA PRO A 217 10.46 -0.96 -11.15
C PRO A 217 8.96 -1.25 -11.34
N SER A 218 8.31 -1.95 -10.39
CA SER A 218 6.84 -2.14 -10.42
C SER A 218 6.04 -0.83 -10.31
N LEU A 219 6.67 0.28 -9.94
CA LEU A 219 6.04 1.61 -9.98
C LEU A 219 5.65 2.02 -11.40
N VAL A 220 6.34 1.52 -12.43
CA VAL A 220 5.97 1.75 -13.83
C VAL A 220 4.61 1.12 -14.13
N ALA A 221 4.40 -0.12 -13.68
CA ALA A 221 3.08 -0.77 -13.76
C ALA A 221 2.01 0.01 -12.97
N ALA A 222 2.35 0.53 -11.77
CA ALA A 222 1.43 1.38 -11.01
C ALA A 222 1.05 2.66 -11.76
N ALA A 223 2.01 3.30 -12.43
CA ALA A 223 1.79 4.52 -13.20
C ALA A 223 0.84 4.29 -14.39
N HIS A 224 1.04 3.22 -15.16
CA HIS A 224 0.11 2.86 -16.24
C HIS A 224 -1.28 2.51 -15.71
N LEU A 225 -1.35 1.73 -14.62
CA LEU A 225 -2.61 1.39 -13.97
C LEU A 225 -3.35 2.66 -13.50
N GLU A 226 -2.68 3.67 -12.97
CA GLU A 226 -3.32 4.94 -12.62
C GLU A 226 -3.74 5.72 -13.87
N HIS A 227 -2.84 5.87 -14.84
CA HIS A 227 -3.05 6.69 -16.04
C HIS A 227 -4.24 6.19 -16.86
N ARG A 228 -4.48 4.87 -16.91
CA ARG A 228 -5.57 4.26 -17.68
C ARG A 228 -6.95 4.84 -17.33
N PHE A 229 -7.19 5.20 -16.06
CA PHE A 229 -8.49 5.69 -15.60
C PHE A 229 -8.94 6.99 -16.28
N ARG A 230 -8.00 7.78 -16.79
CA ARG A 230 -8.27 9.05 -17.47
C ARG A 230 -7.96 9.03 -18.96
N ASN A 231 -7.39 7.92 -19.46
CA ASN A 231 -6.77 7.87 -20.78
C ASN A 231 -7.22 6.65 -21.61
N GLY A 232 -8.50 6.29 -21.56
CA GLY A 232 -9.07 5.25 -22.43
C GLY A 232 -9.23 3.87 -21.78
N GLY A 233 -9.02 3.74 -20.47
CA GLY A 233 -9.31 2.51 -19.72
C GLY A 233 -8.48 1.33 -20.22
N ASN A 234 -9.12 0.18 -20.42
CA ASN A 234 -8.43 -1.05 -20.83
C ASN A 234 -7.80 -0.93 -22.23
N ALA A 235 -8.43 -0.21 -23.16
CA ALA A 235 -7.88 0.01 -24.51
C ALA A 235 -6.53 0.76 -24.51
N TYR A 236 -6.22 1.49 -23.44
CA TYR A 236 -4.88 2.05 -23.24
C TYR A 236 -3.86 0.98 -22.79
N MET A 237 -4.25 0.10 -21.87
CA MET A 237 -3.38 -0.97 -21.39
C MET A 237 -3.06 -1.99 -22.50
N GLU A 238 -4.01 -2.24 -23.40
CA GLU A 238 -3.90 -3.14 -24.55
C GLU A 238 -2.90 -2.65 -25.63
N ARG A 239 -2.42 -1.40 -25.54
CA ARG A 239 -1.42 -0.89 -26.48
C ARG A 239 -0.11 -1.63 -26.33
N ALA A 240 0.50 -1.99 -27.46
CA ALA A 240 1.72 -2.80 -27.49
C ALA A 240 2.85 -2.16 -26.68
N GLU A 241 3.06 -0.85 -26.84
CA GLU A 241 4.09 -0.09 -26.16
C GLU A 241 3.90 -0.06 -24.62
N VAL A 242 2.66 -0.08 -24.13
CA VAL A 242 2.37 -0.11 -22.69
C VAL A 242 2.70 -1.49 -22.12
N GLY A 243 2.26 -2.56 -22.80
CA GLY A 243 2.59 -3.92 -22.40
C GLY A 243 4.10 -4.18 -22.40
N ASP A 244 4.83 -3.71 -23.42
CA ASP A 244 6.28 -3.89 -23.53
C ASP A 244 7.04 -3.15 -22.41
N GLU A 245 6.61 -1.94 -22.06
CA GLU A 245 7.21 -1.19 -20.96
C GLU A 245 7.01 -1.89 -19.60
N ILE A 246 5.82 -2.46 -19.36
CA ILE A 246 5.53 -3.21 -18.13
C ILE A 246 6.34 -4.51 -18.07
N VAL A 247 6.53 -5.20 -19.20
CA VAL A 247 7.39 -6.41 -19.29
C VAL A 247 8.84 -6.05 -18.95
N GLU A 248 9.36 -4.95 -19.50
CA GLU A 248 10.72 -4.50 -19.19
C GLU A 248 10.86 -4.12 -17.72
N ALA A 249 9.86 -3.45 -17.13
CA ALA A 249 9.85 -3.18 -15.70
C ALA A 249 9.90 -4.46 -14.85
N ALA A 250 9.20 -5.53 -15.26
CA ALA A 250 9.28 -6.83 -14.56
C ALA A 250 10.66 -7.49 -14.71
N ARG A 251 11.32 -7.37 -15.88
CA ARG A 251 12.71 -7.82 -16.08
C ARG A 251 13.70 -7.09 -15.18
N GLN A 252 13.49 -5.80 -14.94
CA GLN A 252 14.30 -5.03 -13.97
C GLN A 252 13.91 -5.30 -12.51
N SER A 253 12.81 -6.02 -12.25
CA SER A 253 12.28 -6.29 -10.91
C SER A 253 12.22 -7.80 -10.62
N ILE A 254 11.02 -8.40 -10.61
CA ILE A 254 10.74 -9.78 -10.18
C ILE A 254 11.41 -10.87 -11.01
N TRP A 255 11.94 -10.54 -12.19
CA TRP A 255 12.73 -11.45 -13.04
C TRP A 255 14.20 -11.08 -13.14
N HIS A 256 14.64 -10.04 -12.42
CA HIS A 256 16.04 -9.67 -12.37
C HIS A 256 16.84 -10.75 -11.60
N PRO A 257 18.05 -11.12 -12.04
CA PRO A 257 18.87 -12.16 -11.35
C PRO A 257 19.16 -11.86 -9.87
N ASP A 258 19.26 -10.57 -9.52
CA ASP A 258 19.52 -10.12 -8.16
C ASP A 258 18.26 -9.95 -7.31
N TYR A 259 17.07 -10.17 -7.86
CA TYR A 259 15.83 -10.06 -7.08
C TYR A 259 15.84 -11.05 -5.92
N ARG A 260 15.55 -10.55 -4.72
CA ARG A 260 15.36 -11.34 -3.50
C ARG A 260 13.97 -11.06 -2.96
N PRO A 261 13.13 -12.10 -2.78
CA PRO A 261 11.83 -11.91 -2.17
C PRO A 261 11.94 -11.32 -0.76
N VAL A 262 11.10 -10.33 -0.47
CA VAL A 262 10.95 -9.65 0.82
C VAL A 262 9.49 -9.72 1.26
N ALA A 263 9.19 -9.27 2.48
CA ALA A 263 7.84 -9.31 3.05
C ALA A 263 6.77 -8.65 2.15
N THR A 264 7.14 -7.63 1.36
CA THR A 264 6.24 -6.88 0.46
C THR A 264 6.16 -7.47 -0.96
N THR A 265 6.94 -8.50 -1.30
CA THR A 265 6.94 -9.15 -2.62
C THR A 265 5.56 -9.56 -3.14
N PRO A 266 4.63 -10.06 -2.31
CA PRO A 266 3.31 -10.41 -2.81
C PRO A 266 2.50 -9.21 -3.35
N LEU A 267 2.71 -8.00 -2.81
CA LEU A 267 2.12 -6.76 -3.34
C LEU A 267 2.62 -6.49 -4.78
N ILE A 268 3.90 -6.76 -5.02
CA ILE A 268 4.57 -6.53 -6.29
C ILE A 268 4.06 -7.52 -7.35
N TRP A 269 3.97 -8.81 -7.01
CA TRP A 269 3.40 -9.82 -7.91
C TRP A 269 1.96 -9.49 -8.29
N ASN A 270 1.15 -9.07 -7.33
CA ASN A 270 -0.24 -8.73 -7.58
C ASN A 270 -0.40 -7.54 -8.54
N ARG A 271 0.45 -6.53 -8.37
CA ARG A 271 0.49 -5.37 -9.26
C ARG A 271 0.84 -5.76 -10.69
N PHE A 272 1.87 -6.57 -10.87
CA PHE A 272 2.26 -7.08 -12.19
C PHE A 272 1.19 -7.99 -12.78
N ALA A 273 0.62 -8.93 -12.02
CA ALA A 273 -0.44 -9.83 -12.49
C ALA A 273 -1.62 -9.05 -13.08
N HIS A 274 -2.08 -8.02 -12.36
CA HIS A 274 -3.18 -7.18 -12.82
C HIS A 274 -2.81 -6.34 -14.04
N ALA A 275 -1.62 -5.72 -14.05
CA ALA A 275 -1.16 -4.92 -15.18
C ALA A 275 -0.99 -5.76 -16.45
N PHE A 276 -0.40 -6.96 -16.34
CA PHE A 276 -0.21 -7.88 -17.46
C PHE A 276 -1.53 -8.45 -18.00
N ALA A 277 -2.47 -8.78 -17.10
CA ALA A 277 -3.80 -9.26 -17.51
C ALA A 277 -4.57 -8.20 -18.32
N LEU A 278 -4.39 -6.92 -18.00
CA LEU A 278 -4.98 -5.79 -18.76
C LEU A 278 -4.21 -5.45 -20.04
N ALA A 279 -2.93 -5.80 -20.12
CA ALA A 279 -2.06 -5.50 -21.26
C ALA A 279 -1.93 -6.68 -22.25
N ASP A 280 -2.80 -7.68 -22.15
CA ASP A 280 -2.78 -8.92 -22.94
C ASP A 280 -1.43 -9.66 -22.91
N ARG A 281 -0.65 -9.51 -21.83
CA ARG A 281 0.60 -10.24 -21.57
C ARG A 281 0.30 -11.48 -20.72
N PHE A 282 -0.39 -12.43 -21.33
CA PHE A 282 -1.03 -13.54 -20.60
C PHE A 282 -0.04 -14.53 -19.98
N GLU A 283 1.09 -14.81 -20.63
CA GLU A 283 2.12 -15.70 -20.08
C GLU A 283 2.76 -15.09 -18.83
N GLU A 284 3.06 -13.80 -18.89
CA GLU A 284 3.61 -13.00 -17.80
C GLU A 284 2.62 -12.87 -16.63
N ALA A 285 1.34 -12.67 -16.94
CA ALA A 285 0.27 -12.63 -15.94
C ALA A 285 0.13 -13.98 -15.21
N GLU A 286 0.08 -15.09 -15.95
CA GLU A 286 -0.03 -16.43 -15.36
C GLU A 286 1.19 -16.77 -14.48
N TRP A 287 2.39 -16.37 -14.88
CA TRP A 287 3.60 -16.53 -14.04
C TRP A 287 3.43 -15.88 -12.66
N CYS A 288 2.79 -14.70 -12.62
CA CYS A 288 2.50 -13.99 -11.37
C CYS A 288 1.37 -14.66 -10.60
N PHE A 289 0.28 -15.04 -11.26
CA PHE A 289 -0.84 -15.73 -10.64
C PHE A 289 -0.44 -17.05 -9.96
N GLN A 290 0.46 -17.82 -10.57
CA GLN A 290 0.99 -19.05 -9.97
C GLN A 290 1.77 -18.81 -8.67
N ARG A 291 2.44 -17.66 -8.53
CA ARG A 291 3.19 -17.30 -7.31
C ARG A 291 2.32 -16.78 -6.19
N ILE A 292 1.27 -16.05 -6.55
CA ILE A 292 0.27 -15.58 -5.59
C ILE A 292 -0.55 -16.78 -5.10
N GLY A 293 -0.96 -17.66 -6.02
CA GLY A 293 -1.79 -18.82 -5.73
C GLY A 293 -3.22 -18.45 -5.34
N ASP A 294 -3.92 -19.41 -4.73
CA ASP A 294 -5.34 -19.23 -4.39
C ASP A 294 -5.55 -18.45 -3.08
N ARG A 295 -4.50 -18.25 -2.28
CA ARG A 295 -4.55 -17.28 -1.17
C ARG A 295 -4.18 -15.93 -1.75
N LEU A 296 -5.16 -15.08 -2.04
CA LEU A 296 -4.90 -13.78 -2.63
C LEU A 296 -4.07 -12.90 -1.68
N VAL A 297 -2.93 -12.53 -2.24
CA VAL A 297 -1.87 -11.68 -1.75
C VAL A 297 -2.20 -10.27 -1.24
N THR A 298 -3.35 -9.65 -1.55
CA THR A 298 -3.48 -8.19 -1.34
C THR A 298 -4.91 -7.66 -1.39
N ASP A 299 -5.12 -6.51 -0.76
CA ASP A 299 -6.24 -5.57 -0.88
C ASP A 299 -6.10 -4.57 -2.07
N GLU A 300 -4.95 -4.55 -2.75
CA GLU A 300 -4.61 -3.57 -3.80
C GLU A 300 -5.02 -4.00 -5.22
N PHE A 301 -5.66 -5.16 -5.41
CA PHE A 301 -6.11 -5.62 -6.72
C PHE A 301 -7.19 -4.65 -7.26
N GLU A 302 -6.74 -3.72 -8.11
CA GLU A 302 -7.50 -2.65 -8.78
C GLU A 302 -7.75 -1.35 -7.98
N GLY A 303 -6.85 -0.95 -7.07
CA GLY A 303 -6.96 0.38 -6.45
C GLY A 303 -8.17 0.55 -5.51
N ALA A 304 -8.56 -0.57 -4.90
CA ALA A 304 -9.40 -0.71 -3.71
C ALA A 304 -10.64 0.18 -3.65
N SER A 305 -11.69 -0.28 -4.33
CA SER A 305 -13.05 -0.10 -3.84
C SER A 305 -13.74 -1.47 -3.79
N GLY A 306 -14.45 -1.76 -2.70
CA GLY A 306 -15.13 -3.04 -2.47
C GLY A 306 -14.70 -3.77 -1.19
N THR A 307 -15.38 -4.87 -0.90
CA THR A 307 -15.12 -5.81 0.19
C THR A 307 -14.02 -6.81 -0.17
N ASP A 308 -13.51 -7.57 0.81
CA ASP A 308 -12.59 -8.69 0.55
C ASP A 308 -13.17 -9.69 -0.45
N ALA A 309 -14.49 -9.91 -0.43
CA ALA A 309 -15.17 -10.77 -1.40
C ALA A 309 -15.10 -10.19 -2.82
N ASP A 310 -15.24 -8.87 -2.97
CA ASP A 310 -15.12 -8.20 -4.27
C ASP A 310 -13.67 -8.29 -4.79
N THR A 311 -12.69 -8.09 -3.92
CA THR A 311 -11.27 -8.22 -4.25
C THR A 311 -10.92 -9.65 -4.68
N ALA A 312 -11.38 -10.65 -3.93
CA ALA A 312 -11.20 -12.06 -4.27
C ALA A 312 -11.88 -12.43 -5.60
N ALA A 313 -13.09 -11.91 -5.84
CA ALA A 313 -13.82 -12.15 -7.09
C ALA A 313 -13.11 -11.52 -8.30
N ARG A 314 -12.60 -10.28 -8.17
CA ARG A 314 -11.81 -9.65 -9.23
C ARG A 314 -10.56 -10.45 -9.53
N TYR A 315 -9.79 -10.83 -8.52
CA TYR A 315 -8.60 -11.64 -8.73
C TYR A 315 -8.91 -12.96 -9.44
N ALA A 316 -9.91 -13.71 -8.97
CA ALA A 316 -10.33 -14.95 -9.60
C ALA A 316 -10.76 -14.74 -11.05
N HIS A 317 -11.51 -13.67 -11.32
CA HIS A 317 -11.94 -13.30 -12.67
C HIS A 317 -10.75 -13.12 -13.62
N TYR A 318 -9.76 -12.29 -13.27
CA TYR A 318 -8.61 -12.06 -14.15
C TYR A 318 -7.71 -13.30 -14.26
N ARG A 319 -7.49 -14.04 -13.17
CA ARG A 319 -6.73 -15.30 -13.20
C ARG A 319 -7.36 -16.29 -14.17
N ASP A 320 -8.66 -16.49 -14.07
CA ASP A 320 -9.38 -17.46 -14.90
C ASP A 320 -9.52 -16.97 -16.34
N TYR A 321 -9.66 -15.66 -16.56
CA TYR A 321 -9.60 -15.01 -17.88
C TYR A 321 -8.26 -15.30 -18.57
N VAL A 322 -7.14 -15.02 -17.90
CA VAL A 322 -5.77 -15.27 -18.42
C VAL A 322 -5.60 -16.74 -18.77
N ARG A 323 -5.97 -17.65 -17.87
CA ARG A 323 -5.90 -19.11 -18.12
C ARG A 323 -6.81 -19.57 -19.25
N GLY A 324 -7.94 -18.89 -19.47
CA GLY A 324 -8.81 -19.11 -20.61
C GLY A 324 -8.11 -18.77 -21.92
N ARG A 325 -7.46 -17.60 -21.98
CA ARG A 325 -6.73 -17.10 -23.15
C ARG A 325 -5.50 -17.93 -23.52
N LEU A 326 -4.81 -18.51 -22.55
CA LEU A 326 -3.66 -19.39 -22.81
C LEU A 326 -4.06 -20.78 -23.35
N ARG A 327 -5.33 -21.19 -23.22
CA ARG A 327 -5.84 -22.47 -23.71
C ARG A 327 -6.47 -22.41 -25.09
N SER A 328 -6.78 -21.21 -25.59
CA SER A 328 -7.42 -20.95 -26.89
C SER A 328 -6.40 -20.70 -27.97
#